data_AF-A0A2K3LAV1-F1
#
_entry.id   AF-A0A2K3LAV1-F1
#
_cell.length_a   1.000
_cell.length_b   1.000
_cell.length_c   1.000
_cell.angle_alpha   90.00
_cell.angle_beta   90.00
_cell.angle_gamma   90.00
#
_symmetry.space_group_name_H-M   'P 1'
#
loop_
_entity.id
_entity.type
_entity.pdbx_description
1 polymer ?
#
loop_
_entity_poly.entity_id
_entity_poly.type
_entity_poly.pdbx_seq_one_letter_code
_entity_poly.pdbx_strand_id
1 'polypeptide(L)'
;MQTVLGIHPSLGDIEGPTSVSNDTIQQLAVATQQLREIKLQRMQKLQDLATTMLELWNLMDTPIEEQQMFQNVTCNIAASEDEITEPNTLSADFINCVEVEVSRLEELKSSKMKELVLKKRTELEEICRKTHLVPETDGAIEYAVEAIESGAVDPACVLEQFERQVAQVKEEALGRKDILEKVEKWLAACDEESWLEEYNRDDNRYNAGRGAHLTLKRAEKARGLVNKIPAMVDVLTSKTIAWEKERGVEFTYDGIRLLSMIEEYNILREEKEQERRRQRKLQGQMIAEQEALYGSKPSPSKPQSGKKGSRMSTGGAASRRVSLGGAMLQTPKPDSKATNSRAMRKTDKVHQFEQQSYLDDGASCISSGSRRVSLGGAMLQTPKPDSKATNSRATRKTDKVLQFEQQSYLDDGASCLSP
;
A
#
# COMPACT_ATOMS: atom_id res chain seq x y z
N MET A 1 36.53 54.34 -10.19
CA MET A 1 37.67 54.88 -9.42
C MET A 1 38.91 53.98 -9.50
N GLN A 2 38.90 52.80 -8.89
CA GLN A 2 40.14 52.01 -8.67
C GLN A 2 40.90 51.61 -9.96
N THR A 3 40.20 51.25 -11.03
CA THR A 3 40.80 50.95 -12.34
C THR A 3 41.54 52.13 -12.98
N VAL A 4 41.08 53.36 -12.73
CA VAL A 4 41.65 54.59 -13.30
C VAL A 4 42.89 55.04 -12.50
N LEU A 5 42.82 54.91 -11.17
CA LEU A 5 43.95 55.13 -10.26
C LEU A 5 45.12 54.16 -10.50
N GLY A 6 44.82 52.94 -10.97
CA GLY A 6 45.83 51.94 -11.33
C GLY A 6 46.60 52.23 -12.63
N ILE A 7 46.13 53.18 -13.45
CA ILE A 7 46.79 53.60 -14.69
C ILE A 7 47.74 54.77 -14.42
N HIS A 8 47.25 55.83 -13.78
CA HIS A 8 48.12 56.93 -13.34
C HIS A 8 47.48 57.66 -12.15
N PRO A 9 48.23 58.00 -11.07
CA PRO A 9 47.66 58.63 -9.88
C PRO A 9 46.90 59.92 -10.17
N SER A 10 47.40 60.74 -11.12
CA SER A 10 46.77 62.00 -11.52
C SER A 10 45.45 61.86 -12.29
N LEU A 11 44.95 60.64 -12.53
CA LEU A 11 43.68 60.41 -13.23
C LEU A 11 42.50 60.17 -12.27
N GLY A 12 42.77 60.01 -10.96
CA GLY A 12 41.75 59.96 -9.92
C GLY A 12 41.65 61.23 -9.07
N ASP A 13 42.50 62.22 -9.32
CA ASP A 13 42.55 63.48 -8.57
C ASP A 13 41.74 64.56 -9.33
N ILE A 14 40.65 65.03 -8.74
CA ILE A 14 39.65 65.87 -9.43
C ILE A 14 40.15 67.32 -9.68
N GLU A 15 41.15 67.76 -8.91
CA GLU A 15 41.68 69.15 -8.94
C GLU A 15 43.11 69.26 -9.51
N GLY A 16 43.72 68.15 -9.94
CA GLY A 16 45.10 68.10 -10.43
C GLY A 16 45.25 68.11 -11.98
N PRO A 17 46.40 68.55 -12.53
CA PRO A 17 46.66 68.43 -13.96
C PRO A 17 46.83 66.96 -14.37
N THR A 18 46.02 66.52 -15.34
CA THR A 18 46.04 65.14 -15.84
C THR A 18 47.26 64.87 -16.74
N SER A 19 47.90 63.72 -16.56
CA SER A 19 49.00 63.28 -17.43
C SER A 19 48.46 62.84 -18.80
N VAL A 20 48.82 63.56 -19.86
CA VAL A 20 48.46 63.25 -21.26
C VAL A 20 49.67 62.71 -22.03
N SER A 21 50.48 61.87 -21.37
CA SER A 21 51.66 61.26 -22.00
C SER A 21 51.28 60.12 -22.96
N ASN A 22 52.12 59.83 -23.94
CA ASN A 22 51.91 58.69 -24.85
C ASN A 22 51.82 57.35 -24.10
N ASP A 23 52.56 57.18 -23.00
CA ASP A 23 52.49 56.00 -22.14
C ASP A 23 51.13 55.92 -21.42
N THR A 24 50.66 57.03 -20.85
CA THR A 24 49.33 57.11 -20.23
C THR A 24 48.21 56.80 -21.24
N ILE A 25 48.34 57.27 -22.49
CA ILE A 25 47.39 56.97 -23.58
C ILE A 25 47.43 55.48 -23.96
N GLN A 26 48.62 54.86 -24.04
CA GLN A 26 48.75 53.43 -24.32
C GLN A 26 48.15 52.58 -23.19
N GLN A 27 48.40 52.93 -21.93
CA GLN A 27 47.83 52.22 -20.78
C GLN A 27 46.31 52.37 -20.70
N LEU A 28 45.76 53.55 -21.02
CA LEU A 28 44.32 53.76 -21.17
C LEU A 28 43.71 52.88 -22.29
N ALA A 29 44.41 52.74 -23.42
CA ALA A 29 43.95 51.87 -24.52
C ALA A 29 43.93 50.39 -24.10
N VAL A 30 44.99 49.91 -23.41
CA VAL A 30 45.05 48.55 -22.86
C VAL A 30 43.94 48.31 -21.83
N ALA A 31 43.74 49.22 -20.89
CA ALA A 31 42.68 49.12 -19.89
C ALA A 31 41.27 49.13 -20.52
N THR A 32 41.07 49.93 -21.58
CA THR A 32 39.81 49.94 -22.34
C THR A 32 39.55 48.61 -23.02
N GLN A 33 40.58 47.98 -23.61
CA GLN A 33 40.46 46.66 -24.23
C GLN A 33 40.15 45.57 -23.19
N GLN A 34 40.81 45.58 -22.04
CA GLN A 34 40.54 44.66 -20.92
C GLN A 34 39.11 44.80 -20.38
N LEU A 35 38.60 46.03 -20.25
CA LEU A 35 37.22 46.27 -19.81
C LEU A 35 36.17 45.76 -20.81
N ARG A 36 36.45 45.86 -22.12
CA ARG A 36 35.58 45.24 -23.16
C ARG A 36 35.59 43.72 -23.09
N GLU A 37 36.75 43.12 -22.91
CA GLU A 37 36.87 41.66 -22.75
C GLU A 37 36.08 41.16 -21.54
N ILE A 38 36.19 41.84 -20.39
CA ILE A 38 35.40 41.54 -19.18
C ILE A 38 33.89 41.75 -19.44
N LYS A 39 33.49 42.81 -20.15
CA LYS A 39 32.09 43.05 -20.53
C LYS A 39 31.54 41.89 -21.36
N LEU A 40 32.29 41.45 -22.38
CA LEU A 40 31.87 40.37 -23.27
C LEU A 40 31.81 39.01 -22.57
N GLN A 41 32.77 38.70 -21.69
CA GLN A 41 32.73 37.49 -20.85
C GLN A 41 31.51 37.47 -19.92
N ARG A 42 31.20 38.61 -19.28
CA ARG A 42 30.02 38.75 -18.42
C ARG A 42 28.71 38.67 -19.17
N MET A 43 28.65 39.25 -20.37
CA MET A 43 27.50 39.19 -21.28
C MET A 43 27.21 37.75 -21.69
N GLN A 44 28.22 37.00 -22.16
CA GLN A 44 28.05 35.59 -22.53
C GLN A 44 27.52 34.77 -21.34
N LYS A 45 28.14 34.94 -20.16
CA LYS A 45 27.71 34.25 -18.94
C LYS A 45 26.25 34.56 -18.58
N LEU A 46 25.82 35.82 -18.69
CA LEU A 46 24.43 36.21 -18.47
C LEU A 46 23.48 35.59 -19.51
N GLN A 47 23.88 35.49 -20.78
CA GLN A 47 23.08 34.88 -21.84
C GLN A 47 22.92 33.36 -21.65
N ASP A 48 24.00 32.68 -21.25
CA ASP A 48 23.98 31.25 -20.92
C ASP A 48 23.00 30.98 -19.76
N LEU A 49 23.10 31.76 -18.66
CA LEU A 49 22.22 31.68 -17.50
C LEU A 49 20.76 32.04 -17.82
N ALA A 50 20.54 33.06 -18.64
CA ALA A 50 19.20 33.46 -19.07
C ALA A 50 18.52 32.36 -19.91
N THR A 51 19.32 31.62 -20.70
CA THR A 51 18.85 30.48 -21.50
C THR A 51 18.49 29.30 -20.61
N THR A 52 19.35 28.90 -19.66
CA THR A 52 19.06 27.79 -18.74
C THR A 52 17.87 28.10 -17.82
N MET A 53 17.75 29.34 -17.34
CA MET A 53 16.60 29.80 -16.56
C MET A 53 15.28 29.67 -17.34
N LEU A 54 15.27 30.06 -18.62
CA LEU A 54 14.10 29.92 -19.49
C LEU A 54 13.75 28.44 -19.74
N GLU A 55 14.73 27.56 -19.96
CA GLU A 55 14.52 26.12 -20.08
C GLU A 55 13.92 25.52 -18.79
N LEU A 56 14.43 25.92 -17.63
CA LEU A 56 13.93 25.48 -16.32
C LEU A 56 12.50 25.96 -16.06
N TRP A 57 12.16 27.22 -16.38
CA TRP A 57 10.79 27.72 -16.24
C TRP A 57 9.78 26.95 -17.10
N ASN A 58 10.16 26.61 -18.34
CA ASN A 58 9.33 25.80 -19.24
C ASN A 58 9.20 24.35 -18.77
N LEU A 59 10.25 23.78 -18.15
CA LEU A 59 10.23 22.41 -17.63
C LEU A 59 9.44 22.28 -16.32
N MET A 60 9.44 23.32 -15.49
CA MET A 60 8.87 23.32 -14.14
C MET A 60 7.50 24.00 -14.05
N ASP A 61 6.93 24.43 -15.18
CA ASP A 61 5.68 25.21 -15.28
C ASP A 61 5.67 26.44 -14.33
N THR A 62 6.79 27.17 -14.25
CA THR A 62 6.97 28.28 -13.30
C THR A 62 5.94 29.39 -13.52
N PRO A 63 5.24 29.89 -12.47
CA PRO A 63 4.23 30.95 -12.60
C PRO A 63 4.76 32.24 -13.24
N ILE A 64 3.93 32.91 -14.03
CA ILE A 64 4.33 34.13 -14.78
C ILE A 64 4.71 35.29 -13.84
N GLU A 65 4.19 35.30 -12.62
CA GLU A 65 4.52 36.25 -11.55
C GLU A 65 5.97 36.09 -11.07
N GLU A 66 6.47 34.85 -10.97
CA GLU A 66 7.89 34.59 -10.66
C GLU A 66 8.79 34.94 -11.85
N GLN A 67 8.38 34.56 -13.07
CA GLN A 67 9.12 34.89 -14.30
C GLN A 67 9.26 36.41 -14.53
N GLN A 68 8.23 37.20 -14.16
CA GLN A 68 8.22 38.66 -14.29
C GLN A 68 9.40 39.34 -13.58
N MET A 69 9.87 38.79 -12.46
CA MET A 69 10.98 39.35 -11.69
C MET A 69 12.32 39.33 -12.44
N PHE A 70 12.47 38.48 -13.46
CA PHE A 70 13.69 38.31 -14.24
C PHE A 70 13.48 38.53 -15.76
N GLN A 71 12.43 39.26 -16.16
CA GLN A 71 12.19 39.56 -17.59
C GLN A 71 13.34 40.33 -18.24
N ASN A 72 13.95 41.27 -17.50
CA ASN A 72 15.15 42.00 -17.93
C ASN A 72 16.33 41.06 -18.26
N VAL A 73 16.50 39.96 -17.54
CA VAL A 73 17.50 38.93 -17.83
C VAL A 73 17.19 38.22 -19.14
N THR A 74 15.96 37.73 -19.32
CA THR A 74 15.58 37.00 -20.54
C THR A 74 15.56 37.86 -21.81
N CYS A 75 15.28 39.17 -21.70
CA CYS A 75 15.40 40.09 -22.83
C CYS A 75 16.85 40.23 -23.36
N ASN A 76 17.87 39.95 -22.53
CA ASN A 76 19.28 40.05 -22.90
C ASN A 76 19.83 38.80 -23.64
N ILE A 77 19.07 37.71 -23.76
CA ILE A 77 19.50 36.44 -24.41
C ILE A 77 20.07 36.67 -25.82
N ALA A 78 19.48 37.58 -26.59
CA ALA A 78 19.89 37.89 -27.97
C ALA A 78 20.55 39.27 -28.13
N ALA A 79 20.83 39.98 -27.02
CA ALA A 79 21.39 41.34 -27.07
C ALA A 79 22.86 41.34 -27.52
N SER A 80 23.23 42.33 -28.31
CA SER A 80 24.62 42.60 -28.70
C SER A 80 25.35 43.47 -27.67
N GLU A 81 26.69 43.55 -27.77
CA GLU A 81 27.51 44.34 -26.82
C GLU A 81 27.03 45.80 -26.74
N ASP A 82 26.65 46.41 -27.86
CA ASP A 82 26.23 47.81 -27.94
C ASP A 82 24.80 48.05 -27.43
N GLU A 83 23.96 47.02 -27.32
CA GLU A 83 22.58 47.12 -26.82
C GLU A 83 22.51 47.06 -25.28
N ILE A 84 23.47 46.38 -24.64
CA ILE A 84 23.59 46.36 -23.17
C ILE A 84 24.23 47.67 -22.69
N THR A 85 23.38 48.69 -22.59
CA THR A 85 23.71 50.06 -22.15
C THR A 85 23.26 50.38 -20.72
N GLU A 86 22.37 49.56 -20.15
CA GLU A 86 21.86 49.77 -18.80
C GLU A 86 22.97 49.59 -17.74
N PRO A 87 23.04 50.48 -16.73
CA PRO A 87 23.98 50.34 -15.64
C PRO A 87 23.65 49.10 -14.80
N ASN A 88 24.67 48.51 -14.17
CA ASN A 88 24.57 47.34 -13.28
C ASN A 88 24.07 46.02 -13.90
N THR A 89 23.53 45.99 -15.11
CA THR A 89 23.08 44.76 -15.82
C THR A 89 24.20 43.73 -16.04
N LEU A 90 25.46 44.18 -16.12
CA LEU A 90 26.66 43.32 -16.14
C LEU A 90 27.53 43.51 -14.88
N SER A 91 26.93 43.91 -13.75
CA SER A 91 27.60 43.88 -12.45
C SER A 91 27.85 42.43 -11.99
N ALA A 92 28.82 42.25 -11.11
CA ALA A 92 29.07 40.92 -10.54
C ALA A 92 27.91 40.47 -9.65
N ASP A 93 27.32 41.42 -8.91
CA ASP A 93 26.22 41.18 -7.98
C ASP A 93 24.96 40.73 -8.73
N PHE A 94 24.57 41.42 -9.80
CA PHE A 94 23.41 41.05 -10.64
C PHE A 94 23.58 39.67 -11.28
N ILE A 95 24.75 39.36 -11.85
CA ILE A 95 25.02 38.03 -12.41
C ILE A 95 24.92 36.95 -11.32
N ASN A 96 25.46 37.22 -10.13
CA ASN A 96 25.35 36.30 -8.99
C ASN A 96 23.90 36.11 -8.53
N CYS A 97 23.04 37.13 -8.59
CA CYS A 97 21.61 36.99 -8.32
C CYS A 97 20.92 36.03 -9.33
N VAL A 98 21.28 36.11 -10.62
CA VAL A 98 20.76 35.19 -11.64
C VAL A 98 21.31 33.77 -11.43
N GLU A 99 22.59 33.61 -11.08
CA GLU A 99 23.18 32.30 -10.74
C GLU A 99 22.47 31.64 -9.55
N VAL A 100 22.12 32.42 -8.52
CA VAL A 100 21.36 31.93 -7.36
C VAL A 100 19.95 31.48 -7.76
N GLU A 101 19.25 32.22 -8.62
CA GLU A 101 17.91 31.81 -9.09
C GLU A 101 17.97 30.55 -9.97
N VAL A 102 18.93 30.44 -10.89
CA VAL A 102 19.15 29.21 -11.67
C VAL A 102 19.43 28.03 -10.73
N SER A 103 20.29 28.22 -9.72
CA SER A 103 20.60 27.20 -8.72
C SER A 103 19.35 26.77 -7.92
N ARG A 104 18.48 27.72 -7.55
CA ARG A 104 17.20 27.46 -6.86
C ARG A 104 16.26 26.63 -7.74
N LEU A 105 16.18 26.94 -9.03
CA LEU A 105 15.35 26.20 -10.00
C LEU A 105 15.89 24.78 -10.25
N GLU A 106 17.21 24.60 -10.28
CA GLU A 106 17.85 23.28 -10.35
C GLU A 106 17.61 22.44 -9.09
N GLU A 107 17.70 23.05 -7.90
CA GLU A 107 17.35 22.38 -6.64
C GLU A 107 15.85 21.99 -6.60
N LEU A 108 14.96 22.89 -7.04
CA LEU A 108 13.53 22.61 -7.14
C LEU A 108 13.24 21.45 -8.11
N LYS A 109 13.92 21.41 -9.27
CA LYS A 109 13.87 20.31 -10.23
C LYS A 109 14.34 19.00 -9.62
N SER A 110 15.47 19.00 -8.91
CA SER A 110 16.01 17.81 -8.23
C SER A 110 15.04 17.30 -7.15
N SER A 111 14.54 18.19 -6.30
CA SER A 111 13.55 17.91 -5.26
C SER A 111 12.25 17.31 -5.83
N LYS A 112 11.73 17.89 -6.91
CA LYS A 112 10.55 17.37 -7.62
C LYS A 112 10.80 16.02 -8.26
N MET A 113 11.98 15.78 -8.81
CA MET A 113 12.31 14.48 -9.39
C MET A 113 12.46 13.39 -8.32
N LYS A 114 13.06 13.71 -7.17
CA LYS A 114 13.06 12.82 -6.00
C LYS A 114 11.64 12.49 -5.53
N GLU A 115 10.72 13.47 -5.50
CA GLU A 115 9.31 13.25 -5.20
C GLU A 115 8.66 12.24 -6.17
N LEU A 116 8.90 12.38 -7.49
CA LEU A 116 8.40 11.46 -8.51
C LEU A 116 8.95 10.04 -8.35
N VAL A 117 10.26 9.89 -8.10
CA VAL A 117 10.91 8.59 -7.86
C VAL A 117 10.34 7.90 -6.63
N LEU A 118 10.19 8.60 -5.50
CA LEU A 118 9.57 8.05 -4.30
C LEU A 118 8.09 7.68 -4.51
N LYS A 119 7.36 8.45 -5.32
CA LYS A 119 5.98 8.11 -5.70
C LYS A 119 5.90 6.82 -6.53
N LYS A 120 6.82 6.61 -7.48
CA LYS A 120 6.91 5.35 -8.23
C LYS A 120 7.36 4.16 -7.37
N ARG A 121 8.28 4.37 -6.43
CA ARG A 121 8.66 3.37 -5.40
C ARG A 121 7.43 2.90 -4.62
N THR A 122 6.64 3.82 -4.07
CA THR A 122 5.46 3.46 -3.27
C THR A 122 4.35 2.80 -4.10
N GLU A 123 4.19 3.16 -5.39
CA GLU A 123 3.33 2.44 -6.33
C GLU A 123 3.79 0.98 -6.53
N LEU A 124 5.10 0.77 -6.78
CA LEU A 124 5.71 -0.55 -6.93
C LEU A 124 5.48 -1.43 -5.69
N GLU A 125 5.81 -0.90 -4.50
CA GLU A 125 5.62 -1.57 -3.21
C GLU A 125 4.15 -1.93 -2.93
N GLU A 126 3.22 -1.04 -3.29
CA GLU A 126 1.80 -1.31 -3.11
C GLU A 126 1.33 -2.48 -4.00
N ILE A 127 1.80 -2.56 -5.25
CA ILE A 127 1.43 -3.66 -6.15
C ILE A 127 2.09 -4.96 -5.69
N CYS A 128 3.37 -4.96 -5.30
CA CYS A 128 4.06 -6.12 -4.73
C CYS A 128 3.31 -6.66 -3.50
N ARG A 129 2.95 -5.79 -2.56
CA ARG A 129 2.16 -6.13 -1.37
C ARG A 129 0.77 -6.70 -1.71
N LYS A 130 0.06 -6.12 -2.69
CA LYS A 130 -1.26 -6.63 -3.16
C LYS A 130 -1.17 -7.97 -3.90
N THR A 131 0.01 -8.33 -4.40
CA THR A 131 0.23 -9.53 -5.21
C THR A 131 1.07 -10.59 -4.50
N HIS A 132 1.43 -10.37 -3.23
CA HIS A 132 2.26 -11.25 -2.41
C HIS A 132 3.63 -11.55 -3.05
N LEU A 133 4.19 -10.56 -3.77
CA LEU A 133 5.54 -10.56 -4.32
C LEU A 133 6.51 -9.90 -3.34
N VAL A 134 7.73 -10.44 -3.26
CA VAL A 134 8.84 -9.83 -2.51
C VAL A 134 9.55 -8.81 -3.44
N PRO A 135 9.67 -7.52 -3.06
CA PRO A 135 10.50 -6.59 -3.81
C PRO A 135 11.99 -6.96 -3.68
N GLU A 136 12.71 -7.12 -4.79
CA GLU A 136 14.15 -7.43 -4.78
C GLU A 136 15.05 -6.23 -4.43
N THR A 137 14.48 -5.04 -4.23
CA THR A 137 15.14 -3.78 -4.59
C THR A 137 15.50 -2.84 -3.43
N ASP A 138 15.17 -3.16 -2.18
CA ASP A 138 15.17 -2.19 -1.07
C ASP A 138 16.50 -1.40 -0.92
N GLY A 139 17.65 -2.07 -0.99
CA GLY A 139 18.97 -1.43 -0.90
C GLY A 139 19.49 -0.79 -2.20
N ALA A 140 18.99 -1.20 -3.37
CA ALA A 140 19.35 -0.57 -4.64
C ALA A 140 18.62 0.76 -4.85
N ILE A 141 17.46 0.93 -4.21
CA ILE A 141 16.62 2.12 -4.29
C ILE A 141 17.20 3.27 -3.45
N GLU A 142 17.67 3.01 -2.23
CA GLU A 142 18.31 4.04 -1.41
C GLU A 142 19.57 4.59 -2.10
N TYR A 143 20.39 3.71 -2.67
CA TYR A 143 21.53 4.11 -3.50
C TYR A 143 21.14 4.96 -4.72
N ALA A 144 20.03 4.65 -5.40
CA ALA A 144 19.54 5.43 -6.53
C ALA A 144 19.02 6.83 -6.12
N VAL A 145 18.44 6.97 -4.92
CA VAL A 145 18.01 8.26 -4.39
C VAL A 145 19.21 9.11 -3.97
N GLU A 146 20.21 8.53 -3.29
CA GLU A 146 21.47 9.22 -2.96
C GLU A 146 22.27 9.62 -4.21
N ALA A 147 22.21 8.82 -5.28
CA ALA A 147 22.83 9.13 -6.57
C ALA A 147 22.16 10.30 -7.32
N ILE A 148 20.86 10.53 -7.11
CA ILE A 148 20.15 11.73 -7.60
C ILE A 148 20.61 12.98 -6.83
N GLU A 149 20.65 12.90 -5.50
CA GLU A 149 21.01 14.05 -4.64
C GLU A 149 22.46 14.50 -4.81
N SER A 150 23.37 13.55 -5.10
CA SER A 150 24.77 13.84 -5.40
C SER A 150 25.03 14.27 -6.85
N GLY A 151 24.00 14.33 -7.70
CA GLY A 151 24.13 14.63 -9.13
C GLY A 151 24.93 13.58 -9.92
N ALA A 152 25.14 12.39 -9.35
CA ALA A 152 25.99 11.35 -9.92
C ALA A 152 25.32 10.55 -11.04
N VAL A 153 23.99 10.57 -11.11
CA VAL A 153 23.18 9.87 -12.13
C VAL A 153 22.09 10.80 -12.63
N ASP A 154 21.80 10.77 -13.94
CA ASP A 154 20.64 11.46 -14.52
C ASP A 154 19.34 10.98 -13.86
N PRO A 155 18.61 11.87 -13.16
CA PRO A 155 17.37 11.50 -12.48
C PRO A 155 16.27 11.00 -13.42
N ALA A 156 16.25 11.39 -14.70
CA ALA A 156 15.26 10.91 -15.67
C ALA A 156 15.48 9.42 -16.00
N CYS A 157 16.72 8.97 -16.18
CA CYS A 157 17.08 7.56 -16.32
C CYS A 157 16.63 6.70 -15.11
N VAL A 158 16.76 7.23 -13.89
CA VAL A 158 16.28 6.54 -12.67
C VAL A 158 14.76 6.41 -12.67
N LEU A 159 14.04 7.49 -13.02
CA LEU A 159 12.58 7.46 -13.10
C LEU A 159 12.09 6.44 -14.15
N GLU A 160 12.68 6.42 -15.34
CA GLU A 160 12.32 5.46 -16.40
C GLU A 160 12.51 4.00 -15.95
N GLN A 161 13.58 3.72 -15.20
CA GLN A 161 13.83 2.39 -14.63
C GLN A 161 12.74 1.97 -13.62
N PHE A 162 12.26 2.89 -12.78
CA PHE A 162 11.11 2.61 -11.90
C PHE A 162 9.81 2.40 -12.67
N GLU A 163 9.55 3.19 -13.73
CA GLU A 163 8.37 3.00 -14.56
C GLU A 163 8.36 1.64 -15.27
N ARG A 164 9.54 1.19 -15.73
CA ARG A 164 9.77 -0.13 -16.30
C ARG A 164 9.51 -1.26 -15.28
N GLN A 165 10.01 -1.13 -14.05
CA GLN A 165 9.73 -2.08 -12.97
C GLN A 165 8.25 -2.12 -12.59
N VAL A 166 7.60 -0.96 -12.48
CA VAL A 166 6.15 -0.85 -12.22
C VAL A 166 5.35 -1.53 -13.34
N ALA A 167 5.75 -1.37 -14.61
CA ALA A 167 5.10 -2.05 -15.73
C ALA A 167 5.25 -3.58 -15.65
N GLN A 168 6.47 -4.08 -15.37
CA GLN A 168 6.74 -5.51 -15.19
C GLN A 168 5.93 -6.12 -14.04
N VAL A 169 5.91 -5.47 -12.88
CA VAL A 169 5.14 -5.93 -11.71
C VAL A 169 3.63 -5.85 -11.95
N LYS A 170 3.14 -4.91 -12.77
CA LYS A 170 1.73 -4.88 -13.22
C LYS A 170 1.38 -6.05 -14.14
N GLU A 171 2.28 -6.44 -15.05
CA GLU A 171 2.07 -7.62 -15.90
C GLU A 171 2.05 -8.91 -15.05
N GLU A 172 3.01 -9.04 -14.13
CA GLU A 172 3.09 -10.15 -13.19
C GLU A 172 1.85 -10.21 -12.28
N ALA A 173 1.33 -9.06 -11.82
CA ALA A 173 0.06 -8.97 -11.08
C ALA A 173 -1.14 -9.56 -11.84
N LEU A 174 -1.21 -9.31 -13.16
CA LEU A 174 -2.26 -9.87 -14.01
C LEU A 174 -2.10 -11.40 -14.17
N GLY A 175 -0.87 -11.88 -14.35
CA GLY A 175 -0.57 -13.32 -14.43
C GLY A 175 -0.87 -14.08 -13.14
N ARG A 176 -0.63 -13.46 -11.97
CA ARG A 176 -0.87 -14.07 -10.65
C ARG A 176 -2.34 -14.04 -10.21
N LYS A 177 -3.16 -13.15 -10.79
CA LYS A 177 -4.53 -12.84 -10.35
C LYS A 177 -5.43 -14.05 -10.08
N ASP A 178 -5.52 -14.99 -11.02
CA ASP A 178 -6.40 -16.16 -10.91
C ASP A 178 -5.91 -17.18 -9.87
N ILE A 179 -4.59 -17.28 -9.62
CA ILE A 179 -4.06 -18.07 -8.51
C ILE A 179 -4.37 -17.38 -7.19
N LEU A 180 -4.13 -16.07 -7.07
CA LEU A 180 -4.41 -15.31 -5.85
C LEU A 180 -5.89 -15.35 -5.45
N GLU A 181 -6.83 -15.25 -6.40
CA GLU A 181 -8.28 -15.41 -6.13
C GLU A 181 -8.62 -16.82 -5.58
N LYS A 182 -7.83 -17.85 -5.94
CA LYS A 182 -7.99 -19.21 -5.43
C LYS A 182 -7.34 -19.38 -4.06
N VAL A 183 -6.18 -18.75 -3.82
CA VAL A 183 -5.53 -18.67 -2.50
C VAL A 183 -6.44 -17.98 -1.50
N GLU A 184 -7.00 -16.81 -1.81
CA GLU A 184 -7.93 -16.07 -0.93
C GLU A 184 -9.11 -16.95 -0.51
N LYS A 185 -9.75 -17.64 -1.46
CA LYS A 185 -10.88 -18.54 -1.20
C LYS A 185 -10.48 -19.75 -0.36
N TRP A 186 -9.28 -20.29 -0.57
CA TRP A 186 -8.75 -21.41 0.20
C TRP A 186 -8.43 -20.98 1.64
N LEU A 187 -7.72 -19.88 1.85
CA LEU A 187 -7.42 -19.32 3.17
C LEU A 187 -8.70 -19.00 3.95
N ALA A 188 -9.69 -18.36 3.32
CA ALA A 188 -11.00 -18.11 3.95
C ALA A 188 -11.76 -19.40 4.33
N ALA A 189 -11.53 -20.50 3.61
CA ALA A 189 -12.08 -21.81 3.99
C ALA A 189 -11.31 -22.47 5.15
N CYS A 190 -9.98 -22.29 5.23
CA CYS A 190 -9.15 -22.72 6.35
C CYS A 190 -9.45 -21.93 7.65
N ASP A 191 -9.78 -20.64 7.54
CA ASP A 191 -10.26 -19.84 8.67
C ASP A 191 -11.60 -20.35 9.21
N GLU A 192 -12.55 -20.68 8.32
CA GLU A 192 -13.84 -21.24 8.72
C GLU A 192 -13.72 -22.71 9.22
N GLU A 193 -12.73 -23.48 8.73
CA GLU A 193 -12.33 -24.77 9.29
C GLU A 193 -11.86 -24.62 10.74
N SER A 194 -10.94 -23.67 10.98
CA SER A 194 -10.38 -23.38 12.30
C SER A 194 -11.44 -22.87 13.29
N TRP A 195 -12.36 -22.01 12.82
CA TRP A 195 -13.51 -21.57 13.61
C TRP A 195 -14.46 -22.73 13.94
N LEU A 196 -14.73 -23.62 12.97
CA LEU A 196 -15.59 -24.79 13.18
C LEU A 196 -14.97 -25.80 14.14
N GLU A 197 -13.64 -26.01 14.09
CA GLU A 197 -12.91 -26.81 15.05
C GLU A 197 -13.11 -26.29 16.48
N GLU A 198 -12.89 -24.98 16.69
CA GLU A 198 -13.07 -24.36 18.00
C GLU A 198 -14.51 -24.50 18.49
N TYR A 199 -15.50 -24.25 17.61
CA TYR A 199 -16.90 -24.49 17.92
C TYR A 199 -17.26 -25.98 18.11
N ASN A 200 -16.44 -26.94 17.67
CA ASN A 200 -16.62 -28.35 18.01
C ASN A 200 -15.98 -28.74 19.36
N ARG A 201 -15.07 -27.92 19.91
CA ARG A 201 -14.44 -28.12 21.24
C ARG A 201 -15.28 -27.55 22.40
N ASP A 202 -16.16 -26.59 22.11
CA ASP A 202 -17.01 -25.95 23.11
C ASP A 202 -18.12 -26.89 23.63
N ASP A 203 -17.97 -27.39 24.86
CA ASP A 203 -18.99 -28.18 25.57
C ASP A 203 -20.31 -27.41 25.76
N ASN A 204 -20.26 -26.08 25.84
CA ASN A 204 -21.44 -25.22 26.03
C ASN A 204 -22.20 -24.92 24.72
N ARG A 205 -21.76 -25.47 23.59
CA ARG A 205 -22.31 -25.29 22.24
C ARG A 205 -23.82 -25.44 22.10
N TYR A 206 -24.42 -26.38 22.85
CA TYR A 206 -25.84 -26.72 22.73
C TYR A 206 -26.74 -26.02 23.75
N ASN A 207 -26.20 -25.08 24.53
CA ASN A 207 -27.03 -24.25 25.41
C ASN A 207 -28.06 -23.46 24.60
N ALA A 208 -29.33 -23.52 25.03
CA ALA A 208 -30.48 -22.94 24.33
C ALA A 208 -30.58 -21.40 24.48
N GLY A 209 -29.45 -20.70 24.38
CA GLY A 209 -29.37 -19.25 24.44
C GLY A 209 -29.90 -18.55 23.18
N ARG A 210 -30.31 -17.29 23.34
CA ARG A 210 -30.72 -16.42 22.23
C ARG A 210 -29.55 -16.27 21.24
N GLY A 211 -29.68 -16.87 20.06
CA GLY A 211 -28.65 -16.84 19.00
C GLY A 211 -28.09 -18.21 18.61
N ALA A 212 -28.26 -19.26 19.43
CA ALA A 212 -27.68 -20.59 19.18
C ALA A 212 -28.03 -21.18 17.79
N HIS A 213 -29.26 -20.96 17.31
CA HIS A 213 -29.68 -21.37 15.96
C HIS A 213 -28.87 -20.71 14.83
N LEU A 214 -28.42 -19.46 14.99
CA LEU A 214 -27.60 -18.78 13.99
C LEU A 214 -26.17 -19.35 13.97
N THR A 215 -25.59 -19.61 15.14
CA THR A 215 -24.27 -20.25 15.27
C THR A 215 -24.29 -21.67 14.69
N LEU A 216 -25.35 -22.44 14.97
CA LEU A 216 -25.54 -23.78 14.41
C LEU A 216 -25.66 -23.74 12.88
N LYS A 217 -26.40 -22.77 12.33
CA LYS A 217 -26.53 -22.54 10.88
C LYS A 217 -25.21 -22.10 10.24
N ARG A 218 -24.37 -21.32 10.94
CA ARG A 218 -22.99 -21.04 10.49
C ARG A 218 -22.17 -22.33 10.46
N ALA A 219 -22.20 -23.14 11.50
CA ALA A 219 -21.46 -24.40 11.57
C ALA A 219 -21.88 -25.43 10.52
N GLU A 220 -23.15 -25.46 10.11
CA GLU A 220 -23.61 -26.26 8.97
C GLU A 220 -22.98 -25.77 7.66
N LYS A 221 -22.99 -24.45 7.40
CA LYS A 221 -22.31 -23.84 6.25
C LYS A 221 -20.81 -24.10 6.26
N ALA A 222 -20.17 -23.97 7.42
CA ALA A 222 -18.76 -24.25 7.64
C ALA A 222 -18.42 -25.68 7.25
N ARG A 223 -19.18 -26.68 7.74
CA ARG A 223 -19.01 -28.10 7.33
C ARG A 223 -19.13 -28.28 5.82
N GLY A 224 -20.10 -27.61 5.20
CA GLY A 224 -20.27 -27.61 3.75
C GLY A 224 -19.13 -26.95 2.96
N LEU A 225 -18.37 -26.05 3.58
CA LEU A 225 -17.17 -25.42 3.01
C LEU A 225 -15.92 -26.28 3.25
N VAL A 226 -15.71 -26.78 4.47
CA VAL A 226 -14.61 -27.69 4.84
C VAL A 226 -14.58 -28.95 3.97
N ASN A 227 -15.75 -29.53 3.67
CA ASN A 227 -15.86 -30.66 2.76
C ASN A 227 -15.41 -30.36 1.32
N LYS A 228 -15.30 -29.08 0.93
CA LYS A 228 -14.85 -28.65 -0.40
C LYS A 228 -13.37 -28.28 -0.44
N ILE A 229 -12.70 -28.10 0.71
CA ILE A 229 -11.29 -27.70 0.77
C ILE A 229 -10.39 -28.62 -0.07
N PRO A 230 -10.50 -29.97 -0.03
CA PRO A 230 -9.67 -30.83 -0.88
C PRO A 230 -9.77 -30.50 -2.37
N ALA A 231 -10.98 -30.32 -2.90
CA ALA A 231 -11.17 -29.95 -4.30
C ALA A 231 -10.68 -28.52 -4.62
N MET A 232 -10.65 -27.62 -3.64
CA MET A 232 -10.07 -26.28 -3.79
C MET A 232 -8.53 -26.34 -3.83
N VAL A 233 -7.94 -27.18 -2.98
CA VAL A 233 -6.51 -27.50 -2.96
C VAL A 233 -6.09 -28.16 -4.28
N ASP A 234 -6.80 -29.18 -4.77
CA ASP A 234 -6.49 -29.85 -6.03
C ASP A 234 -6.46 -28.87 -7.23
N VAL A 235 -7.45 -27.96 -7.30
CA VAL A 235 -7.55 -26.93 -8.33
C VAL A 235 -6.43 -25.89 -8.18
N LEU A 236 -6.11 -25.47 -6.96
CA LEU A 236 -5.03 -24.51 -6.69
C LEU A 236 -3.65 -25.09 -7.05
N THR A 237 -3.35 -26.32 -6.60
CA THR A 237 -2.15 -27.08 -6.94
C THR A 237 -1.99 -27.22 -8.45
N SER A 238 -3.05 -27.65 -9.15
CA SER A 238 -3.04 -27.83 -10.60
C SER A 238 -2.75 -26.53 -11.36
N LYS A 239 -3.35 -25.41 -10.93
CA LYS A 239 -3.10 -24.09 -11.53
C LYS A 239 -1.69 -23.58 -11.24
N THR A 240 -1.21 -23.76 -10.01
CA THR A 240 0.15 -23.35 -9.60
C THR A 240 1.21 -24.12 -10.37
N ILE A 241 1.08 -25.45 -10.51
CA ILE A 241 2.00 -26.27 -11.32
C ILE A 241 1.97 -25.85 -12.80
N ALA A 242 0.78 -25.56 -13.36
CA ALA A 242 0.68 -25.10 -14.75
C ALA A 242 1.40 -23.76 -14.96
N TRP A 243 1.24 -22.82 -14.02
CA TRP A 243 1.89 -21.50 -14.05
C TRP A 243 3.41 -21.59 -13.87
N GLU A 244 3.89 -22.37 -12.89
CA GLU A 244 5.33 -22.59 -12.67
C GLU A 244 5.98 -23.21 -13.91
N LYS A 245 5.28 -24.13 -14.59
CA LYS A 245 5.73 -24.75 -15.84
C LYS A 245 5.72 -23.78 -17.03
N GLU A 246 4.77 -22.86 -17.09
CA GLU A 246 4.67 -21.85 -18.16
C GLU A 246 5.77 -20.78 -18.03
N ARG A 247 6.02 -20.30 -16.80
CA ARG A 247 7.00 -19.22 -16.54
C ARG A 247 8.41 -19.71 -16.23
N GLY A 248 8.58 -20.98 -15.86
CA GLY A 248 9.88 -21.56 -15.51
C GLY A 248 10.43 -21.11 -14.15
N VAL A 249 9.60 -20.48 -13.32
CA VAL A 249 9.94 -19.96 -11.98
C VAL A 249 8.91 -20.44 -10.95
N GLU A 250 9.33 -20.55 -9.69
CA GLU A 250 8.44 -20.98 -8.60
C GLU A 250 7.42 -19.90 -8.23
N PHE A 251 6.18 -20.31 -7.93
CA PHE A 251 5.15 -19.37 -7.48
C PHE A 251 5.34 -19.13 -5.98
N THR A 252 5.90 -17.98 -5.61
CA THR A 252 5.99 -17.55 -4.22
C THR A 252 4.75 -16.76 -3.79
N TYR A 253 4.44 -16.79 -2.50
CA TYR A 253 3.42 -16.00 -1.81
C TYR A 253 4.07 -15.50 -0.51
N ASP A 254 4.25 -14.19 -0.37
CA ASP A 254 4.98 -13.55 0.75
C ASP A 254 6.38 -14.14 0.98
N GLY A 255 7.03 -14.57 -0.10
CA GLY A 255 8.37 -15.18 -0.10
C GLY A 255 8.41 -16.70 0.12
N ILE A 256 7.28 -17.35 0.42
CA ILE A 256 7.18 -18.81 0.60
C ILE A 256 6.61 -19.45 -0.67
N ARG A 257 7.15 -20.57 -1.14
CA ARG A 257 6.59 -21.28 -2.30
C ARG A 257 5.18 -21.80 -1.99
N LEU A 258 4.20 -21.45 -2.83
CA LEU A 258 2.80 -21.76 -2.60
C LEU A 258 2.51 -23.28 -2.57
N LEU A 259 3.21 -24.07 -3.39
CA LEU A 259 3.08 -25.53 -3.35
C LEU A 259 3.52 -26.12 -2.00
N SER A 260 4.57 -25.57 -1.38
CA SER A 260 5.03 -25.98 -0.04
C SER A 260 4.00 -25.64 1.03
N MET A 261 3.39 -24.43 0.99
CA MET A 261 2.30 -24.06 1.90
C MET A 261 1.10 -25.02 1.80
N ILE A 262 0.78 -25.48 0.59
CA ILE A 262 -0.31 -26.43 0.35
C ILE A 262 0.05 -27.83 0.88
N GLU A 263 1.29 -28.27 0.69
CA GLU A 263 1.80 -29.54 1.22
C GLU A 263 1.78 -29.57 2.75
N GLU A 264 2.28 -28.51 3.39
CA GLU A 264 2.22 -28.32 4.86
C GLU A 264 0.78 -28.37 5.38
N TYR A 265 -0.17 -27.69 4.72
CA TYR A 265 -1.59 -27.77 5.07
C TYR A 265 -2.14 -29.20 4.97
N ASN A 266 -1.80 -29.94 3.90
CA ASN A 266 -2.27 -31.31 3.72
C ASN A 266 -1.73 -32.25 4.82
N ILE A 267 -0.46 -32.11 5.21
CA ILE A 267 0.16 -32.86 6.30
C ILE A 267 -0.57 -32.57 7.63
N LEU A 268 -0.75 -31.29 7.98
CA LEU A 268 -1.46 -30.86 9.19
C LEU A 268 -2.90 -31.36 9.22
N ARG A 269 -3.59 -31.34 8.07
CA ARG A 269 -4.96 -31.84 7.93
C ARG A 269 -5.04 -33.35 8.16
N GLU A 270 -4.09 -34.12 7.64
CA GLU A 270 -4.04 -35.56 7.87
C GLU A 270 -3.75 -35.87 9.35
N GLU A 271 -2.78 -35.19 9.98
CA GLU A 271 -2.46 -35.34 11.39
C GLU A 271 -3.69 -35.10 12.29
N LYS A 272 -4.42 -34.00 12.05
CA LYS A 272 -5.68 -33.69 12.75
C LYS A 272 -6.73 -34.79 12.60
N GLU A 273 -6.94 -35.32 11.40
CA GLU A 273 -7.90 -36.40 11.15
C GLU A 273 -7.45 -37.73 11.77
N GLN A 274 -6.14 -38.02 11.82
CA GLN A 274 -5.58 -39.17 12.54
C GLN A 274 -5.79 -39.03 14.06
N GLU A 275 -5.50 -37.87 14.65
CA GLU A 275 -5.69 -37.63 16.08
C GLU A 275 -7.17 -37.72 16.47
N ARG A 276 -8.06 -37.11 15.67
CA ARG A 276 -9.52 -37.25 15.82
C ARG A 276 -10.00 -38.70 15.69
N ARG A 277 -9.28 -39.57 14.98
CA ARG A 277 -9.56 -41.03 14.94
C ARG A 277 -9.07 -41.75 16.19
N ARG A 278 -7.91 -41.36 16.76
CA ARG A 278 -7.41 -41.89 18.05
C ARG A 278 -8.35 -41.54 19.19
N GLN A 279 -8.75 -40.28 19.30
CA GLN A 279 -9.70 -39.81 20.32
C GLN A 279 -11.05 -40.54 20.26
N ARG A 280 -11.64 -40.70 19.06
CA ARG A 280 -12.89 -41.48 18.92
C ARG A 280 -12.73 -42.96 19.27
N LYS A 281 -11.56 -43.57 19.04
CA LYS A 281 -11.29 -44.96 19.47
C LYS A 281 -11.24 -45.05 21.00
N LEU A 282 -10.53 -44.15 21.66
CA LEU A 282 -10.44 -44.09 23.13
C LEU A 282 -11.82 -43.83 23.77
N GLN A 283 -12.57 -42.83 23.28
CA GLN A 283 -13.91 -42.55 23.76
C GLN A 283 -14.87 -43.74 23.52
N GLY A 284 -14.79 -44.39 22.36
CA GLY A 284 -15.56 -45.59 22.06
C GLY A 284 -15.22 -46.79 22.96
N GLN A 285 -13.94 -46.96 23.33
CA GLN A 285 -13.50 -47.96 24.31
C GLN A 285 -14.08 -47.66 25.70
N MET A 286 -13.97 -46.42 26.19
CA MET A 286 -14.55 -46.03 27.48
C MET A 286 -16.07 -46.25 27.54
N ILE A 287 -16.80 -45.90 26.47
CA ILE A 287 -18.24 -46.14 26.38
C ILE A 287 -18.53 -47.65 26.39
N ALA A 288 -17.79 -48.46 25.61
CA ALA A 288 -17.99 -49.91 25.58
C ALA A 288 -17.66 -50.59 26.92
N GLU A 289 -16.65 -50.11 27.66
CA GLU A 289 -16.34 -50.58 29.02
C GLU A 289 -17.44 -50.18 30.01
N GLN A 290 -17.94 -48.95 29.94
CA GLN A 290 -19.04 -48.48 30.78
C GLN A 290 -20.36 -49.24 30.48
N GLU A 291 -20.64 -49.54 29.21
CA GLU A 291 -21.76 -50.39 28.79
C GLU A 291 -21.56 -51.86 29.20
N ALA A 292 -20.34 -52.39 29.21
CA ALA A 292 -20.07 -53.74 29.70
C ALA A 292 -20.24 -53.86 31.23
N LEU A 293 -19.96 -52.78 31.97
CA LEU A 293 -20.00 -52.75 33.43
C LEU A 293 -21.37 -52.38 34.00
N TYR A 294 -22.09 -51.45 33.35
CA TYR A 294 -23.40 -50.92 33.79
C TYR A 294 -24.56 -51.23 32.84
N GLY A 295 -24.30 -51.80 31.66
CA GLY A 295 -25.35 -52.17 30.72
C GLY A 295 -26.27 -53.25 31.29
N SER A 296 -27.57 -53.04 31.11
CA SER A 296 -28.62 -53.93 31.60
C SER A 296 -28.54 -55.31 30.94
N LYS A 297 -27.85 -56.26 31.57
CA LYS A 297 -27.95 -57.68 31.22
C LYS A 297 -29.43 -58.09 31.28
N PRO A 298 -30.03 -58.64 30.21
CA PRO A 298 -31.35 -59.27 30.33
C PRO A 298 -31.23 -60.39 31.37
N SER A 299 -32.10 -60.38 32.38
CA SER A 299 -32.00 -61.30 33.51
C SER A 299 -31.97 -62.77 33.05
N PRO A 300 -31.06 -63.61 33.57
CA PRO A 300 -31.01 -65.02 33.23
C PRO A 300 -32.14 -65.78 33.95
N SER A 301 -33.35 -65.73 33.40
CA SER A 301 -34.48 -66.54 33.85
C SER A 301 -34.28 -68.01 33.45
N LYS A 302 -33.89 -68.81 34.46
CA LYS A 302 -33.84 -70.28 34.60
C LYS A 302 -34.21 -71.17 33.38
N PRO A 303 -33.43 -72.26 33.13
CA PRO A 303 -33.77 -73.24 32.10
C PRO A 303 -35.00 -74.09 32.49
N GLN A 304 -35.97 -74.22 31.58
CA GLN A 304 -37.12 -75.11 31.77
C GLN A 304 -36.98 -76.37 30.90
N SER A 305 -36.57 -77.46 31.54
CA SER A 305 -36.64 -78.81 30.96
C SER A 305 -38.10 -79.31 30.94
N GLY A 306 -38.49 -80.13 29.94
CA GLY A 306 -39.69 -80.99 30.10
C GLY A 306 -40.80 -81.01 29.04
N LYS A 307 -40.48 -81.08 27.74
CA LYS A 307 -41.05 -82.06 26.77
C LYS A 307 -42.58 -82.40 26.84
N LYS A 308 -43.42 -81.72 26.04
CA LYS A 308 -44.65 -82.18 25.32
C LYS A 308 -45.36 -80.92 24.74
N GLY A 309 -46.06 -80.92 23.59
CA GLY A 309 -46.35 -81.97 22.61
C GLY A 309 -46.68 -81.36 21.23
N SER A 310 -47.15 -82.17 20.28
CA SER A 310 -47.28 -81.79 18.86
C SER A 310 -48.65 -81.16 18.49
N ARG A 311 -48.67 -80.51 17.31
CA ARG A 311 -49.74 -80.42 16.28
C ARG A 311 -50.65 -79.17 16.14
N MET A 312 -50.93 -78.89 14.85
CA MET A 312 -51.84 -77.92 14.20
C MET A 312 -51.58 -76.42 14.51
N SER A 313 -51.26 -75.51 13.56
CA SER A 313 -51.91 -75.14 12.27
C SER A 313 -53.20 -74.32 12.42
N THR A 314 -53.12 -72.99 12.31
CA THR A 314 -53.79 -72.16 11.27
C THR A 314 -53.41 -70.67 11.46
N GLY A 315 -53.56 -69.86 10.41
CA GLY A 315 -53.00 -68.50 10.35
C GLY A 315 -53.87 -67.40 10.99
N GLY A 316 -53.32 -66.19 11.05
CA GLY A 316 -54.04 -65.00 11.52
C GLY A 316 -53.13 -63.78 11.62
N ALA A 317 -53.09 -62.96 10.56
CA ALA A 317 -52.39 -61.68 10.59
C ALA A 317 -53.18 -60.63 11.40
N ALA A 318 -52.55 -59.99 12.39
CA ALA A 318 -53.07 -58.77 13.02
C ALA A 318 -51.95 -57.98 13.71
N SER A 319 -51.37 -57.00 13.02
CA SER A 319 -50.49 -56.02 13.63
C SER A 319 -51.30 -55.11 14.57
N ARG A 320 -51.11 -55.22 15.88
CA ARG A 320 -51.77 -54.34 16.87
C ARG A 320 -50.81 -53.23 17.30
N ARG A 321 -50.86 -52.12 16.57
CA ARG A 321 -50.31 -50.84 17.00
C ARG A 321 -51.21 -50.28 18.11
N VAL A 322 -50.70 -50.11 19.32
CA VAL A 322 -51.40 -49.37 20.38
C VAL A 322 -50.95 -47.92 20.38
N SER A 323 -51.89 -47.02 20.06
CA SER A 323 -51.73 -45.58 20.25
C SER A 323 -52.96 -45.04 20.97
N LEU A 324 -52.77 -44.58 22.21
CA LEU A 324 -53.59 -43.52 22.78
C LEU A 324 -53.08 -42.19 22.20
N GLY A 325 -53.87 -41.14 21.98
CA GLY A 325 -55.32 -41.02 22.14
C GLY A 325 -55.73 -39.57 22.47
N GLY A 326 -56.48 -38.91 21.57
CA GLY A 326 -57.10 -37.59 21.80
C GLY A 326 -56.31 -36.39 21.23
N ALA A 327 -56.93 -35.40 20.57
CA ALA A 327 -58.35 -35.25 20.22
C ALA A 327 -58.53 -34.46 18.91
N MET A 328 -59.60 -34.78 18.16
CA MET A 328 -60.15 -33.92 17.11
C MET A 328 -61.47 -33.34 17.61
N LEU A 329 -61.76 -32.09 17.26
CA LEU A 329 -63.13 -31.62 17.03
C LEU A 329 -63.27 -31.17 15.58
N GLN A 330 -64.49 -31.26 15.07
CA GLN A 330 -64.77 -31.45 13.65
C GLN A 330 -64.99 -30.15 12.85
N THR A 331 -64.92 -30.31 11.53
CA THR A 331 -65.29 -29.34 10.48
C THR A 331 -66.77 -28.91 10.54
N PRO A 332 -67.17 -27.85 9.83
CA PRO A 332 -67.74 -28.09 8.49
C PRO A 332 -67.21 -27.20 7.35
N LYS A 333 -67.38 -27.71 6.13
CA LYS A 333 -67.21 -27.13 4.78
C LYS A 333 -68.61 -26.70 4.23
N PRO A 334 -68.79 -26.11 3.01
CA PRO A 334 -67.91 -25.29 2.15
C PRO A 334 -68.63 -24.08 1.45
N ASP A 335 -67.94 -23.43 0.48
CA ASP A 335 -68.44 -22.70 -0.72
C ASP A 335 -69.32 -21.41 -0.56
N SER A 336 -69.01 -20.22 -1.15
CA SER A 336 -68.63 -19.96 -2.56
C SER A 336 -68.33 -18.46 -2.88
N LYS A 337 -67.46 -18.24 -3.88
CA LYS A 337 -67.29 -17.11 -4.87
C LYS A 337 -67.79 -15.66 -4.60
N ALA A 338 -66.85 -14.68 -4.65
CA ALA A 338 -66.83 -13.48 -5.54
C ALA A 338 -65.55 -12.63 -5.24
N THR A 339 -64.62 -12.28 -6.15
CA THR A 339 -64.65 -11.37 -7.32
C THR A 339 -64.48 -9.86 -7.02
N ASN A 340 -63.23 -9.38 -6.95
CA ASN A 340 -62.69 -8.11 -7.53
C ASN A 340 -61.20 -8.00 -7.15
N SER A 341 -60.20 -7.69 -7.97
CA SER A 341 -60.01 -6.92 -9.22
C SER A 341 -59.61 -5.45 -9.05
N ARG A 342 -58.53 -5.05 -9.78
CA ARG A 342 -57.94 -3.70 -10.00
C ARG A 342 -57.09 -3.09 -8.86
N ALA A 343 -56.06 -2.27 -9.14
CA ALA A 343 -55.25 -2.11 -10.36
C ALA A 343 -53.92 -1.35 -10.08
N MET A 344 -52.90 -1.70 -10.88
CA MET A 344 -51.73 -0.93 -11.36
C MET A 344 -51.36 0.44 -10.78
N ARG A 345 -50.05 0.69 -10.64
CA ARG A 345 -49.30 1.60 -11.55
C ARG A 345 -47.77 1.35 -11.53
N LYS A 346 -47.16 1.46 -12.71
CA LYS A 346 -45.71 1.55 -12.96
C LYS A 346 -45.43 2.99 -13.43
N THR A 347 -44.32 3.59 -13.01
CA THR A 347 -43.71 4.72 -13.73
C THR A 347 -42.24 4.82 -13.38
N ASP A 348 -41.37 4.79 -14.39
CA ASP A 348 -39.97 5.19 -14.30
C ASP A 348 -39.84 6.72 -14.27
N LYS A 349 -38.78 7.24 -13.65
CA LYS A 349 -38.03 8.43 -14.11
C LYS A 349 -36.68 8.57 -13.39
N VAL A 350 -35.75 9.27 -14.05
CA VAL A 350 -34.30 9.30 -13.77
C VAL A 350 -33.85 10.73 -13.41
N HIS A 351 -32.86 10.84 -12.51
CA HIS A 351 -31.99 11.99 -12.16
C HIS A 351 -32.57 13.40 -11.92
N GLN A 352 -32.21 14.00 -10.77
CA GLN A 352 -31.11 15.00 -10.71
C GLN A 352 -30.58 15.25 -9.28
N PHE A 353 -29.44 15.95 -9.19
CA PHE A 353 -28.78 16.54 -8.01
C PHE A 353 -29.67 17.68 -7.40
N GLU A 354 -29.44 18.33 -6.25
CA GLU A 354 -28.24 18.58 -5.42
C GLU A 354 -28.64 19.15 -4.02
N GLN A 355 -27.78 19.03 -2.98
CA GLN A 355 -27.73 19.87 -1.72
C GLN A 355 -29.04 19.99 -0.86
N GLN A 356 -29.13 20.27 0.44
CA GLN A 356 -28.31 20.48 1.66
C GLN A 356 -29.30 20.22 2.86
N SER A 357 -28.98 20.04 4.14
CA SER A 357 -27.75 19.76 4.93
C SER A 357 -28.19 19.36 6.38
N TYR A 358 -27.23 19.03 7.27
CA TYR A 358 -27.33 18.87 8.75
C TYR A 358 -28.59 18.26 9.42
N LEU A 359 -28.39 17.15 10.14
CA LEU A 359 -28.43 17.16 11.60
C LEU A 359 -27.74 15.92 12.21
N ASP A 360 -27.37 16.07 13.48
CA ASP A 360 -26.52 15.21 14.31
C ASP A 360 -27.30 14.05 14.96
N ASP A 361 -26.70 12.84 15.07
CA ASP A 361 -26.63 12.10 16.35
C ASP A 361 -25.86 10.75 16.28
N GLY A 362 -24.95 10.60 17.25
CA GLY A 362 -24.27 9.40 17.77
C GLY A 362 -24.37 8.02 17.10
N ALA A 363 -23.25 7.53 16.57
CA ALA A 363 -23.00 6.09 16.38
C ALA A 363 -21.55 5.66 16.72
N SER A 364 -21.45 4.89 17.80
CA SER A 364 -20.37 4.03 18.28
C SER A 364 -19.25 3.64 17.29
N CYS A 365 -18.01 3.99 17.62
CA CYS A 365 -16.82 3.44 16.97
C CYS A 365 -16.57 1.97 17.39
N ILE A 366 -16.51 1.04 16.42
CA ILE A 366 -15.99 -0.32 16.63
C ILE A 366 -14.72 -0.49 15.80
N SER A 367 -13.59 -0.53 16.49
CA SER A 367 -12.28 -0.79 15.90
C SER A 367 -12.23 -2.21 15.30
N SER A 368 -12.02 -2.30 13.99
CA SER A 368 -11.75 -3.56 13.30
C SER A 368 -10.26 -3.91 13.41
N GLY A 369 -9.84 -4.32 14.61
CA GLY A 369 -8.51 -4.84 14.86
C GLY A 369 -8.28 -6.14 14.10
N SER A 370 -7.53 -6.09 13.00
CA SER A 370 -7.13 -7.27 12.23
C SER A 370 -6.23 -8.16 13.08
N ARG A 371 -6.77 -9.29 13.56
CA ARG A 371 -6.02 -10.26 14.38
C ARG A 371 -5.17 -11.14 13.49
N ARG A 372 -3.92 -10.71 13.30
CA ARG A 372 -2.80 -11.51 12.79
C ARG A 372 -2.70 -12.82 13.60
N VAL A 373 -2.92 -13.96 12.95
CA VAL A 373 -2.79 -15.28 13.59
C VAL A 373 -1.31 -15.67 13.54
N SER A 374 -0.60 -15.49 14.65
CA SER A 374 0.74 -16.05 14.81
C SER A 374 0.62 -17.54 15.17
N LEU A 375 1.03 -18.43 14.26
CA LEU A 375 1.43 -19.79 14.68
C LEU A 375 2.71 -19.66 15.52
N GLY A 376 2.68 -20.17 16.75
CA GLY A 376 3.82 -20.11 17.67
C GLY A 376 4.31 -21.50 18.03
N GLY A 377 5.63 -21.71 17.99
CA GLY A 377 6.27 -22.85 18.66
C GLY A 377 7.56 -23.37 18.06
N ALA A 378 8.70 -22.72 18.31
CA ALA A 378 9.95 -23.40 18.70
C ALA A 378 11.06 -22.41 19.10
N MET A 379 11.65 -22.69 20.25
CA MET A 379 12.72 -21.96 20.91
C MET A 379 14.10 -22.24 20.26
N LEU A 380 14.81 -21.19 19.84
CA LEU A 380 16.28 -21.21 19.71
C LEU A 380 16.85 -19.96 20.38
N GLN A 381 17.61 -20.17 21.45
CA GLN A 381 18.36 -19.12 22.14
C GLN A 381 19.80 -19.06 21.63
N THR A 382 20.25 -17.87 21.23
CA THR A 382 21.67 -17.51 21.18
C THR A 382 21.84 -16.08 21.74
N PRO A 383 22.95 -15.78 22.44
CA PRO A 383 23.02 -14.61 23.33
C PRO A 383 23.38 -13.31 22.60
N LYS A 384 22.89 -12.18 23.12
CA LYS A 384 23.43 -10.83 22.83
C LYS A 384 24.29 -10.34 24.00
N PRO A 385 25.41 -9.65 23.76
CA PRO A 385 26.22 -9.04 24.81
C PRO A 385 25.63 -7.69 25.28
N ASP A 386 25.93 -7.33 26.53
CA ASP A 386 25.53 -6.06 27.14
C ASP A 386 26.34 -4.86 26.61
N SER A 387 25.65 -3.76 26.34
CA SER A 387 26.27 -2.43 26.28
C SER A 387 25.32 -1.36 26.83
N LYS A 388 25.75 -0.70 27.90
CA LYS A 388 25.01 0.36 28.61
C LYS A 388 24.78 1.58 27.70
N ALA A 389 23.58 2.17 27.78
CA ALA A 389 23.34 3.53 27.30
C ALA A 389 22.74 4.39 28.43
N THR A 390 23.36 5.54 28.69
CA THR A 390 22.95 6.51 29.70
C THR A 390 21.84 7.44 29.20
N ASN A 391 21.00 7.87 30.14
CA ASN A 391 19.91 8.81 29.95
C ASN A 391 20.39 10.19 29.45
N SER A 392 19.74 10.74 28.42
CA SER A 392 19.73 12.20 28.18
C SER A 392 18.40 12.66 27.58
N ARG A 393 17.95 13.83 28.05
CA ARG A 393 16.62 14.41 27.81
C ARG A 393 16.81 15.67 26.95
N ALA A 394 16.45 15.61 25.68
CA ALA A 394 16.48 16.76 24.76
C ALA A 394 15.07 17.37 24.56
N THR A 395 15.04 18.68 24.37
CA THR A 395 13.83 19.51 24.40
C THR A 395 13.22 19.71 23.00
N ARG A 396 11.88 19.70 22.90
CA ARG A 396 11.16 20.11 21.69
C ARG A 396 11.30 21.62 21.48
N LYS A 397 11.90 22.05 20.36
CA LYS A 397 11.96 23.45 19.93
C LYS A 397 12.18 23.58 18.41
N THR A 398 11.30 22.98 17.61
CA THR A 398 11.38 22.99 16.13
C THR A 398 9.98 23.09 15.50
N ASP A 399 9.28 24.20 15.73
CA ASP A 399 8.01 24.56 15.06
C ASP A 399 7.92 26.08 14.80
N LYS A 400 9.06 26.79 14.82
CA LYS A 400 9.12 28.26 14.61
C LYS A 400 10.18 28.74 13.61
N VAL A 401 10.94 27.82 13.00
CA VAL A 401 11.97 28.17 12.01
C VAL A 401 11.36 28.34 10.62
N LEU A 402 10.50 27.40 10.20
CA LEU A 402 9.85 27.40 8.88
C LEU A 402 8.94 28.63 8.60
N GLN A 403 8.38 29.26 9.64
CA GLN A 403 7.64 30.52 9.47
C GLN A 403 8.53 31.77 9.48
N PHE A 404 9.78 31.67 9.92
CA PHE A 404 10.73 32.79 9.84
C PHE A 404 11.44 32.82 8.48
N GLU A 405 11.77 31.65 7.93
CA GLU A 405 12.35 31.52 6.58
C GLU A 405 11.38 31.95 5.46
N GLN A 406 10.06 31.80 5.61
CA GLN A 406 9.14 32.37 4.61
C GLN A 406 8.99 33.91 4.71
N GLN A 407 9.36 34.52 5.83
CA GLN A 407 9.14 35.95 6.06
C GLN A 407 10.40 36.79 5.76
N SER A 408 11.62 36.25 5.93
CA SER A 408 12.85 36.98 5.60
C SER A 408 13.12 37.07 4.09
N TYR A 409 12.67 36.10 3.30
CA TYR A 409 12.95 36.06 1.85
C TYR A 409 12.16 37.10 1.03
N LEU A 410 11.13 37.73 1.60
CA LEU A 410 10.43 38.85 0.96
C LEU A 410 11.18 40.19 1.07
N ASP A 411 12.05 40.36 2.07
CA ASP A 411 12.85 41.58 2.24
C ASP A 411 14.17 41.52 1.43
N ASP A 412 14.87 40.38 1.43
CA ASP A 412 16.18 40.28 0.74
C ASP A 412 16.05 40.18 -0.80
N GLY A 413 14.98 39.54 -1.31
CA GLY A 413 14.73 39.44 -2.75
C GLY A 413 14.38 40.77 -3.43
N ALA A 414 13.79 41.72 -2.69
CA ALA A 414 13.40 43.03 -3.20
C ALA A 414 14.60 43.97 -3.43
N SER A 415 15.74 43.72 -2.78
CA SER A 415 16.90 44.61 -2.79
C SER A 415 17.75 44.51 -4.07
N CYS A 416 17.67 43.37 -4.78
CA CYS A 416 18.52 43.08 -5.94
C CYS A 416 17.94 43.55 -7.30
N LEU A 417 16.68 44.01 -7.32
CA LEU A 417 15.93 44.33 -8.53
C LEU A 417 15.52 45.81 -8.65
N SER A 418 16.06 46.68 -7.79
CA SER A 418 15.92 48.14 -7.95
C SER A 418 17.03 48.69 -8.88
N PRO A 419 16.69 49.52 -9.89
CA PRO A 419 17.65 50.05 -10.87
C PRO A 419 18.62 51.11 -10.31
#